data_AF-Q80V43-F1
#
_entry.id   AF-Q80V43-F1
#
_cell.length_a   1.000
_cell.length_b   1.000
_cell.length_c   1.000
_cell.angle_alpha   90.00
_cell.angle_beta   90.00
_cell.angle_gamma   90.00
#
_symmetry.space_group_name_H-M   'P 1'
#
loop_
_entity.id
_entity.type
_entity.pdbx_description
1 polymer ?
#
loop_
_entity_poly.entity_id
_entity_poly.type
_entity_poly.pdbx_seq_one_letter_code
_entity_poly.pdbx_strand_id
1 'polypeptide(L)'
;MWQKRRYNELLFIIDTCQGASMYERFYSPNIMALASSQVGEDSLSHQPDPAIGVHLMDRYTFYVLEFLEEINPASQTNMNDLFQVCPKSLCVSTPGHRTDLFQRDPKNVLITDFFGSVRKVEITTEKISLQWDSQVVDSSSKEDGTAEERMGPLKYAEQLPVAQIIHQKPKPRDWHPPGGFILGLWALIIMVFFKTYGIKHMKFIF
;
A
#
# COMPACT_ATOMS: atom_id res chain seq x y z
N MET A 1 2.28 -8.36 0.97
CA MET A 1 3.66 -7.82 1.01
C MET A 1 4.45 -8.42 2.17
N TRP A 2 3.94 -8.33 3.40
CA TRP A 2 4.59 -8.85 4.61
C TRP A 2 4.98 -10.33 4.56
N GLN A 3 4.03 -11.24 4.26
CA GLN A 3 4.30 -12.69 4.17
C GLN A 3 5.41 -13.06 3.18
N LYS A 4 5.60 -12.24 2.15
CA LYS A 4 6.65 -12.41 1.14
C LYS A 4 7.94 -11.66 1.48
N ARG A 5 8.06 -11.12 2.70
CA ARG A 5 9.21 -10.35 3.22
C ARG A 5 9.68 -9.25 2.26
N ARG A 6 8.73 -8.50 1.70
CA ARG A 6 9.01 -7.47 0.68
C ARG A 6 9.32 -6.09 1.24
N TYR A 7 9.20 -5.91 2.54
CA TYR A 7 9.59 -4.69 3.23
C TYR A 7 10.05 -5.05 4.65
N ASN A 8 10.92 -4.22 5.20
CA ASN A 8 11.29 -4.26 6.61
C ASN A 8 10.34 -3.35 7.42
N GLU A 9 10.29 -2.09 7.01
CA GLU A 9 9.42 -1.02 7.52
C GLU A 9 8.76 -0.34 6.31
N LEU A 10 7.52 0.14 6.47
CA LEU A 10 6.76 0.76 5.38
C LEU A 10 6.03 2.01 5.87
N LEU A 11 6.24 3.12 5.17
CA LEU A 11 5.54 4.38 5.41
C LEU A 11 4.48 4.58 4.33
N PHE A 12 3.23 4.78 4.74
CA PHE A 12 2.14 5.21 3.86
C PHE A 12 1.86 6.69 4.09
N ILE A 13 1.85 7.48 3.02
CA ILE A 13 1.40 8.87 3.02
C ILE A 13 0.21 8.96 2.08
N ILE A 14 -0.94 9.39 2.61
CA ILE A 14 -2.22 9.35 1.91
C ILE A 14 -2.77 10.78 1.83
N ASP A 15 -2.64 11.43 0.67
CA ASP A 15 -3.23 12.75 0.45
C ASP A 15 -4.55 12.63 -0.31
N THR A 16 -5.67 12.62 0.42
CA THR A 16 -7.03 12.59 -0.14
C THR A 16 -8.07 12.96 0.92
N CYS A 17 -9.30 13.29 0.51
CA CYS A 17 -10.40 13.51 1.44
C CYS A 17 -10.72 12.24 2.25
N GLN A 18 -10.97 12.40 3.54
CA GLN A 18 -11.18 11.29 4.47
C GLN A 18 -10.03 10.26 4.45
N GLY A 19 -8.79 10.71 4.23
CA GLY A 19 -7.63 9.84 4.05
C GLY A 19 -7.38 8.89 5.22
N ALA A 20 -7.72 9.30 6.45
CA ALA A 20 -7.60 8.46 7.64
C ALA A 20 -8.37 7.13 7.52
N SER A 21 -9.51 7.12 6.81
CA SER A 21 -10.32 5.91 6.60
C SER A 21 -9.54 4.78 5.89
N MET A 22 -8.54 5.13 5.08
CA MET A 22 -7.77 4.15 4.32
C MET A 22 -6.86 3.29 5.20
N TYR A 23 -6.29 3.87 6.27
CA TYR A 23 -5.37 3.13 7.14
C TYR A 23 -6.06 2.50 8.36
N GLU A 24 -7.35 2.78 8.63
CA GLU A 24 -8.09 2.17 9.75
C GLU A 24 -8.09 0.64 9.70
N ARG A 25 -8.13 0.08 8.49
CA ARG A 25 -8.17 -1.37 8.25
C ARG A 25 -6.79 -1.99 8.05
N PHE A 26 -5.73 -1.23 8.22
CA PHE A 26 -4.40 -1.83 8.17
C PHE A 26 -4.20 -2.79 9.34
N TYR A 27 -3.56 -3.92 9.03
CA TYR A 27 -3.26 -5.00 9.97
C TYR A 27 -1.88 -5.61 9.75
N SER A 28 -1.16 -5.19 8.71
CA SER A 28 0.19 -5.68 8.46
C SER A 28 1.16 -5.00 9.43
N PRO A 29 2.11 -5.74 10.02
CA PRO A 29 3.05 -5.16 10.98
C PRO A 29 4.12 -4.31 10.29
N ASN A 30 4.84 -3.54 11.10
CA ASN A 30 5.95 -2.66 10.72
C ASN A 30 5.54 -1.61 9.69
N ILE A 31 4.35 -1.04 9.87
CA ILE A 31 3.87 0.03 9.01
C ILE A 31 3.52 1.26 9.84
N MET A 32 3.81 2.42 9.27
CA MET A 32 3.36 3.72 9.75
C MET A 32 2.49 4.34 8.66
N ALA A 33 1.42 5.03 9.04
CA ALA A 33 0.55 5.69 8.07
C ALA A 33 0.29 7.14 8.45
N LEU A 34 0.21 7.99 7.44
CA LEU A 34 -0.07 9.42 7.48
C LEU A 34 -1.22 9.69 6.51
N ALA A 35 -2.14 10.57 6.89
CA ALA A 35 -3.19 11.05 6.02
C ALA A 35 -3.34 12.57 6.12
N SER A 36 -3.73 13.20 5.02
CA SER A 36 -3.95 14.65 4.96
C SER A 36 -5.23 15.13 5.67
N SER A 37 -6.19 14.24 5.92
CA SER A 37 -7.48 14.57 6.53
C SER A 37 -8.04 13.42 7.39
N GLN A 38 -8.81 13.78 8.42
CA GLN A 38 -9.59 12.82 9.21
C GLN A 38 -10.87 12.39 8.49
N VAL A 39 -11.51 11.32 8.98
CA VAL A 39 -12.82 10.91 8.50
C VAL A 39 -13.84 12.04 8.74
N GLY A 40 -14.55 12.42 7.68
CA GLY A 40 -15.50 13.54 7.69
C GLY A 40 -14.89 14.91 7.39
N GLU A 41 -13.59 14.98 7.09
CA GLU A 41 -12.91 16.20 6.61
C GLU A 41 -12.47 16.05 5.15
N ASP A 42 -12.43 17.17 4.44
CA ASP A 42 -11.91 17.26 3.06
C ASP A 42 -10.41 17.57 3.08
N SER A 43 -9.65 17.03 2.12
CA SER A 43 -8.32 17.54 1.77
C SER A 43 -8.48 18.65 0.73
N LEU A 44 -7.71 19.73 0.87
CA LEU A 44 -7.88 20.94 0.08
C LEU A 44 -6.67 21.25 -0.78
N SER A 45 -6.96 21.81 -1.95
CA SER A 45 -5.96 22.26 -2.91
C SER A 45 -5.21 23.53 -2.46
N HIS A 46 -4.06 23.75 -3.06
CA HIS A 46 -3.13 24.86 -2.86
C HIS A 46 -2.71 25.46 -4.21
N GLN A 47 -2.02 26.61 -4.17
CA GLN A 47 -1.40 27.27 -5.33
C GLN A 47 -2.28 27.30 -6.61
N PRO A 48 -3.36 28.09 -6.61
CA PRO A 48 -4.15 28.29 -7.82
C PRO A 48 -3.34 29.03 -8.89
N ASP A 49 -3.38 28.54 -10.14
CA ASP A 49 -2.81 29.20 -11.31
C ASP A 49 -3.94 29.82 -12.15
N PRO A 50 -4.10 31.16 -12.18
CA PRO A 50 -5.14 31.82 -12.97
C PRO A 50 -4.96 31.72 -14.48
N ALA A 51 -3.73 31.52 -14.97
CA ALA A 51 -3.46 31.40 -16.40
C ALA A 51 -3.96 30.06 -16.95
N ILE A 52 -3.88 29.01 -16.13
CA ILE A 52 -4.34 27.66 -16.48
C ILE A 52 -5.77 27.40 -15.96
N GLY A 53 -6.17 28.06 -14.87
CA GLY A 53 -7.48 27.88 -14.23
C GLY A 53 -7.58 26.62 -13.35
N VAL A 54 -6.45 26.11 -12.86
CA VAL A 54 -6.38 24.90 -12.03
C VAL A 54 -5.53 25.13 -10.78
N HIS A 55 -5.68 24.24 -9.79
CA HIS A 55 -4.77 24.16 -8.65
C HIS A 55 -3.61 23.23 -8.98
N LEU A 56 -2.40 23.64 -8.60
CA LEU A 56 -1.18 22.90 -8.96
C LEU A 56 -0.85 21.77 -7.98
N MET A 57 -1.23 21.91 -6.71
CA MET A 57 -0.86 20.99 -5.63
C MET A 57 -1.93 20.94 -4.55
N ASP A 58 -1.87 19.95 -3.67
CA ASP A 58 -2.67 19.90 -2.44
C ASP A 58 -1.92 20.53 -1.27
N ARG A 59 -2.65 21.09 -0.29
CA ARG A 59 -2.06 21.79 0.86
C ARG A 59 -1.14 20.89 1.66
N TYR A 60 -1.59 19.67 1.97
CA TYR A 60 -0.79 18.74 2.76
C TYR A 60 0.48 18.34 2.02
N THR A 61 0.36 17.96 0.74
CA THR A 61 1.52 17.69 -0.13
C THR A 61 2.49 18.87 -0.20
N PHE A 62 2.01 20.11 -0.33
CA PHE A 62 2.86 21.30 -0.36
C PHE A 62 3.74 21.40 0.89
N TYR A 63 3.16 21.33 2.09
CA TYR A 63 3.92 21.46 3.34
C TYR A 63 4.83 20.25 3.61
N VAL A 64 4.42 19.04 3.23
CA VAL A 64 5.28 17.85 3.30
C VAL A 64 6.50 18.03 2.40
N LEU A 65 6.33 18.53 1.18
CA LEU A 65 7.44 18.74 0.25
C LEU A 65 8.36 19.88 0.70
N GLU A 66 7.81 21.01 1.13
CA GLU A 66 8.58 22.13 1.72
C GLU A 66 9.47 21.65 2.88
N PHE A 67 8.92 20.80 3.75
CA PHE A 67 9.69 20.19 4.82
C PHE A 67 10.77 19.22 4.33
N LEU A 68 10.47 18.38 3.33
CA LEU A 68 11.42 17.40 2.79
C LEU A 68 12.56 18.06 1.99
N GLU A 69 12.34 19.24 1.40
CA GLU A 69 13.37 20.01 0.70
C GLU A 69 14.51 20.45 1.62
N GLU A 70 14.21 20.70 2.90
CA GLU A 70 15.21 21.05 3.93
C GLU A 70 15.96 19.83 4.49
N ILE A 71 15.50 18.60 4.19
CA ILE A 71 16.10 17.37 4.70
C ILE A 71 17.31 16.97 3.84
N ASN A 72 18.48 17.00 4.47
CA ASN A 72 19.72 16.47 3.90
C ASN A 72 20.08 15.08 4.47
N PRO A 73 21.00 14.31 3.83
CA PRO A 73 21.39 12.98 4.30
C PRO A 73 22.02 12.91 5.70
N ALA A 74 22.52 14.03 6.24
CA ALA A 74 23.07 14.09 7.60
C ALA A 74 22.02 14.53 8.64
N SER A 75 20.80 14.83 8.21
CA SER A 75 19.72 15.32 9.06
C SER A 75 19.37 14.33 10.16
N GLN A 76 19.16 14.85 11.36
CA GLN A 76 18.71 14.09 12.54
C GLN A 76 17.20 14.29 12.82
N THR A 77 16.47 14.86 11.86
CA THR A 77 15.02 15.04 11.95
C THR A 77 14.32 13.69 12.04
N ASN A 78 13.34 13.59 12.94
CA ASN A 78 12.65 12.34 13.25
C ASN A 78 11.22 12.32 12.68
N MET A 79 10.58 11.15 12.67
CA MET A 79 9.23 10.98 12.13
C MET A 79 8.16 11.80 12.88
N ASN A 80 8.37 12.12 14.16
CA ASN A 80 7.43 12.95 14.92
C ASN A 80 7.46 14.43 14.47
N ASP A 81 8.55 14.89 13.86
CA ASP A 81 8.62 16.21 13.24
C ASP A 81 7.77 16.23 11.95
N LEU A 82 7.82 15.16 11.16
CA LEU A 82 6.96 15.00 9.97
C LEU A 82 5.46 15.03 10.33
N PHE A 83 5.07 14.49 11.49
CA PHE A 83 3.67 14.48 11.93
C PHE A 83 3.11 15.88 12.19
N GLN A 84 3.98 16.86 12.41
CA GLN A 84 3.61 18.23 12.78
C GLN A 84 3.73 19.21 11.60
N VAL A 85 4.13 18.72 10.43
CA VAL A 85 4.45 19.55 9.26
C VAL A 85 3.27 20.40 8.79
N CYS A 86 2.05 19.89 8.94
CA CYS A 86 0.85 20.59 8.52
C CYS A 86 -0.16 20.70 9.67
N PRO A 87 -0.06 21.72 10.53
CA PRO A 87 -1.10 21.98 11.51
C PRO A 87 -2.42 22.35 10.82
N LYS A 88 -3.53 22.17 11.54
CA LYS A 88 -4.89 22.43 11.03
C LYS A 88 -5.08 23.82 10.44
N SER A 89 -4.38 24.84 10.94
CA SER A 89 -4.42 26.20 10.42
C SER A 89 -3.89 26.33 8.99
N LEU A 90 -2.93 25.49 8.60
CA LEU A 90 -2.29 25.53 7.28
C LEU A 90 -3.00 24.61 6.29
N CYS A 91 -3.27 23.37 6.72
CA CYS A 91 -3.95 22.37 5.90
C CYS A 91 -5.45 22.66 5.74
N VAL A 92 -6.07 23.35 6.69
CA VAL A 92 -7.53 23.56 6.76
C VAL A 92 -8.31 22.21 6.85
N SER A 93 -7.57 21.15 7.14
CA SER A 93 -7.98 19.80 7.51
C SER A 93 -7.10 19.36 8.69
N THR A 94 -7.42 18.25 9.33
CA THR A 94 -6.62 17.69 10.43
C THR A 94 -5.84 16.49 9.89
N PRO A 95 -4.52 16.60 9.64
CA PRO A 95 -3.73 15.43 9.30
C PRO A 95 -3.76 14.38 10.40
N GLY A 96 -3.88 13.12 10.00
CA GLY A 96 -3.90 11.97 10.90
C GLY A 96 -2.66 11.12 10.74
N HIS A 97 -2.25 10.44 11.81
CA HIS A 97 -1.18 9.46 11.76
C HIS A 97 -1.54 8.23 12.59
N ARG A 98 -1.05 7.07 12.16
CA ARG A 98 -1.25 5.78 12.81
C ARG A 98 0.09 5.06 12.96
N THR A 99 0.44 4.73 14.20
CA THR A 99 1.76 4.20 14.58
C THR A 99 1.69 2.92 15.41
N ASP A 100 0.50 2.44 15.79
CA ASP A 100 0.29 1.22 16.60
C ASP A 100 0.84 -0.06 15.94
N LEU A 101 0.93 -0.08 14.61
CA LEU A 101 1.48 -1.19 13.84
C LEU A 101 3.01 -1.10 13.65
N PHE A 102 3.64 -0.04 14.16
CA PHE A 102 5.07 0.22 14.02
C PHE A 102 5.79 -0.02 15.35
N GLN A 103 6.86 -0.83 15.35
CA GLN A 103 7.47 -1.30 16.59
C GLN A 103 8.35 -0.25 17.29
N ARG A 104 9.03 0.61 16.51
CA ARG A 104 9.93 1.64 17.04
C ARG A 104 9.12 2.87 17.45
N ASP A 105 9.59 3.58 18.48
CA ASP A 105 9.04 4.91 18.80
C ASP A 105 9.38 5.88 17.65
N PRO A 106 8.38 6.52 17.00
CA PRO A 106 8.59 7.50 15.93
C PRO A 106 9.56 8.63 16.30
N LYS A 107 9.70 8.97 17.58
CA LYS A 107 10.67 9.98 18.05
C LYS A 107 12.12 9.58 17.82
N ASN A 108 12.39 8.28 17.73
CA ASN A 108 13.73 7.70 17.54
C ASN A 108 13.92 7.17 16.10
N VAL A 109 13.00 7.47 15.18
CA VAL A 109 13.07 7.03 13.79
C VAL A 109 13.37 8.24 12.92
N LEU A 110 14.49 8.18 12.21
CA LEU A 110 14.91 9.28 11.35
C LEU A 110 14.09 9.26 10.07
N ILE A 111 13.82 10.45 9.54
CA ILE A 111 13.13 10.59 8.25
C ILE A 111 13.99 10.02 7.12
N THR A 112 15.31 10.12 7.25
CA THR A 112 16.28 9.54 6.33
C THR A 112 16.19 8.02 6.24
N ASP A 113 15.59 7.33 7.22
CA ASP A 113 15.34 5.88 7.13
C ASP A 113 14.34 5.55 5.99
N PHE A 114 13.43 6.48 5.67
CA PHE A 114 12.41 6.31 4.62
C PHE A 114 12.70 7.10 3.34
N PHE A 115 13.26 8.32 3.47
CA PHE A 115 13.48 9.23 2.34
C PHE A 115 14.96 9.34 1.94
N GLY A 116 15.87 8.83 2.76
CA GLY A 116 17.30 8.85 2.47
C GLY A 116 17.71 7.69 1.55
N SER A 117 18.63 7.97 0.63
CA SER A 117 19.29 6.95 -0.18
C SER A 117 20.68 6.67 0.38
N VAL A 118 20.76 5.91 1.46
CA VAL A 118 22.06 5.49 2.03
C VAL A 118 22.46 4.17 1.39
N ARG A 119 23.31 4.24 0.35
CA ARG A 119 23.93 3.05 -0.22
C ARG A 119 25.06 2.60 0.70
N LYS A 120 24.99 1.36 1.21
CA LYS A 120 26.12 0.73 1.88
C LYS A 120 27.19 0.43 0.83
N VAL A 121 28.24 1.25 0.78
CA VAL A 121 29.39 1.03 -0.11
C VAL A 121 30.47 0.32 0.69
N GLU A 122 30.85 -0.88 0.25
CA GLU A 122 32.02 -1.58 0.76
C GLU A 122 33.19 -1.32 -0.20
N ILE A 123 34.24 -0.69 0.30
CA ILE A 123 35.45 -0.41 -0.50
C ILE A 123 36.28 -1.69 -0.51
N THR A 124 36.33 -2.36 -1.67
CA THR A 124 37.27 -3.45 -1.88
C THR A 124 38.60 -2.92 -2.42
N THR A 125 39.70 -3.40 -1.87
CA THR A 125 41.06 -3.13 -2.39
C THR A 125 41.40 -4.07 -3.56
N GLU A 126 40.61 -5.14 -3.73
CA GLU A 126 40.79 -6.13 -4.77
C GLU A 126 40.04 -5.71 -6.04
N LYS A 127 40.68 -5.86 -7.19
CA LYS A 127 40.03 -5.62 -8.48
C LYS A 127 39.05 -6.75 -8.75
N ILE A 128 37.76 -6.44 -8.78
CA ILE A 128 36.74 -7.37 -9.24
C ILE A 128 36.84 -7.44 -10.76
N SER A 129 37.32 -8.57 -11.30
CA SER A 129 37.26 -8.86 -12.73
C SER A 129 35.81 -9.16 -13.11
N LEU A 130 35.11 -8.15 -13.62
CA LEU A 130 33.78 -8.35 -14.19
C LEU A 130 33.94 -9.17 -15.48
N GLN A 131 33.52 -10.44 -15.46
CA GLN A 131 33.40 -11.22 -16.69
C GLN A 131 32.31 -10.59 -17.55
N TRP A 132 32.73 -9.83 -18.55
CA TRP A 132 31.88 -9.44 -19.65
C TRP A 132 31.65 -10.69 -20.49
N ASP A 133 30.55 -11.41 -20.25
CA ASP A 133 30.10 -12.45 -21.16
C ASP A 133 29.60 -11.79 -22.46
N SER A 134 30.55 -11.38 -23.30
CA SER A 134 30.34 -11.20 -24.73
C SER A 134 30.81 -12.45 -25.44
N GLN A 135 30.19 -13.60 -25.16
CA GLN A 135 30.19 -14.72 -26.09
C GLN A 135 28.84 -15.42 -26.07
N VAL A 136 28.02 -15.06 -27.06
CA VAL A 136 27.20 -16.02 -27.77
C VAL A 136 28.16 -17.11 -28.27
N VAL A 137 28.28 -18.22 -27.54
CA VAL A 137 29.12 -19.35 -27.97
C VAL A 137 28.26 -20.28 -28.82
N ASP A 138 28.49 -20.19 -30.13
CA ASP A 138 28.21 -21.26 -31.07
C ASP A 138 29.10 -22.46 -30.72
N SER A 139 28.50 -23.64 -30.76
CA SER A 139 29.06 -24.90 -30.26
C SER A 139 30.29 -25.37 -31.04
N SER A 140 31.38 -25.70 -30.34
CA SER A 140 32.17 -26.88 -30.72
C SER A 140 33.03 -27.37 -29.55
N SER A 141 33.02 -28.69 -29.40
CA SER A 141 33.57 -29.55 -28.37
C SER A 141 35.07 -29.42 -28.10
N LYS A 142 35.45 -29.57 -26.82
CA LYS A 142 36.39 -30.63 -26.36
C LYS A 142 36.46 -30.68 -24.83
N GLU A 143 36.44 -31.90 -24.32
CA GLU A 143 36.59 -32.28 -22.91
C GLU A 143 38.04 -32.12 -22.44
N ASP A 144 38.26 -31.57 -21.24
CA ASP A 144 39.07 -32.22 -20.20
C ASP A 144 38.76 -31.60 -18.82
N GLY A 145 38.79 -32.42 -17.77
CA GLY A 145 38.17 -32.14 -16.48
C GLY A 145 39.04 -31.42 -15.45
N THR A 146 38.39 -30.68 -14.55
CA THR A 146 38.63 -30.67 -13.09
C THR A 146 37.49 -29.88 -12.41
N ALA A 147 37.07 -30.35 -11.24
CA ALA A 147 35.83 -29.94 -10.58
C ALA A 147 35.93 -28.54 -9.94
N GLU A 148 35.34 -27.53 -10.60
CA GLU A 148 34.95 -26.27 -9.96
C GLU A 148 33.43 -26.28 -9.75
N GLU A 149 33.00 -25.94 -8.53
CA GLU A 149 31.59 -25.74 -8.18
C GLU A 149 30.98 -24.73 -9.14
N ARG A 150 30.22 -25.24 -10.13
CA ARG A 150 29.44 -24.42 -11.05
C ARG A 150 28.43 -23.62 -10.24
N MET A 151 28.74 -22.36 -9.99
CA MET A 151 27.75 -21.40 -9.52
C MET A 151 26.68 -21.33 -10.61
N GLY A 152 25.53 -21.94 -10.33
CA GLY A 152 24.42 -22.00 -11.28
C GLY A 152 23.98 -20.60 -11.72
N PRO A 153 23.28 -20.49 -12.86
CA PRO A 153 22.86 -19.20 -13.39
C PRO A 153 22.13 -18.40 -12.31
N LEU A 154 22.67 -17.20 -12.01
CA LEU A 154 22.09 -16.30 -11.01
C LEU A 154 20.70 -15.88 -11.50
N LYS A 155 19.67 -16.47 -10.87
CA LYS A 155 18.27 -16.18 -11.19
C LYS A 155 17.83 -14.97 -10.38
N TYR A 156 17.48 -13.88 -11.05
CA TYR A 156 16.80 -12.76 -10.41
C TYR A 156 15.55 -13.24 -9.67
N ALA A 157 15.28 -12.64 -8.50
CA ALA A 157 14.04 -12.91 -7.79
C ALA A 157 12.86 -12.54 -8.71
N GLU A 158 11.94 -13.48 -8.92
CA GLU A 158 10.79 -13.26 -9.80
C GLU A 158 9.98 -12.05 -9.32
N GLN A 159 9.97 -11.01 -10.14
CA GLN A 159 9.28 -9.75 -9.88
C GLN A 159 7.78 -9.98 -10.04
N LEU A 160 7.16 -10.43 -8.94
CA LEU A 160 5.75 -10.84 -8.81
C LEU A 160 5.42 -12.13 -9.59
N PRO A 161 4.82 -13.14 -8.94
CA PRO A 161 4.39 -14.35 -9.63
C PRO A 161 3.07 -14.07 -10.33
N VAL A 162 3.10 -13.29 -11.41
CA VAL A 162 1.91 -12.91 -12.19
C VAL A 162 1.21 -14.17 -12.72
N ALA A 163 1.97 -15.19 -13.13
CA ALA A 163 1.43 -16.47 -13.57
C ALA A 163 0.66 -17.22 -12.45
N GLN A 164 1.11 -17.16 -11.20
CA GLN A 164 0.36 -17.75 -10.07
C GLN A 164 -0.90 -16.94 -9.73
N ILE A 165 -0.91 -15.63 -9.98
CA ILE A 165 -2.06 -14.76 -9.73
C ILE A 165 -3.14 -14.98 -10.81
N ILE A 166 -2.76 -15.13 -12.08
CA ILE A 166 -3.71 -15.37 -13.19
C ILE A 166 -4.31 -16.78 -13.12
N HIS A 167 -3.56 -17.78 -12.64
CA HIS A 167 -4.06 -19.15 -12.48
C HIS A 167 -4.75 -19.43 -11.14
N GLN A 168 -4.86 -18.45 -10.24
CA GLN A 168 -5.78 -18.57 -9.12
C GLN A 168 -7.21 -18.48 -9.65
N LYS A 169 -7.77 -19.65 -10.03
CA LYS A 169 -9.24 -19.79 -10.13
C LYS A 169 -9.82 -19.23 -8.82
N PRO A 170 -10.77 -18.28 -8.89
CA PRO A 170 -11.40 -17.77 -7.68
C PRO A 170 -11.91 -18.97 -6.90
N LYS A 171 -11.49 -19.11 -5.63
CA LYS A 171 -12.08 -20.08 -4.72
C LYS A 171 -13.59 -19.86 -4.81
N PRO A 172 -14.41 -20.86 -5.19
CA PRO A 172 -15.84 -20.71 -5.12
C PRO A 172 -16.15 -20.36 -3.67
N ARG A 173 -16.51 -19.11 -3.43
CA ARG A 173 -17.04 -18.70 -2.14
C ARG A 173 -18.46 -19.25 -2.15
N ASP A 174 -18.72 -20.25 -1.33
CA ASP A 174 -20.08 -20.66 -0.99
C ASP A 174 -20.73 -19.47 -0.28
N TRP A 175 -21.28 -18.56 -1.08
CA TRP A 175 -21.96 -17.39 -0.59
C TRP A 175 -23.23 -17.85 0.12
N HIS A 176 -23.17 -17.83 1.45
CA HIS A 176 -24.33 -18.00 2.29
C HIS A 176 -24.85 -16.59 2.60
N PRO A 177 -26.09 -16.25 2.20
CA PRO A 177 -26.68 -15.00 2.62
C PRO A 177 -26.69 -14.92 4.15
N PRO A 178 -26.44 -13.75 4.76
CA PRO A 178 -26.60 -13.59 6.20
C PRO A 178 -28.02 -14.04 6.60
N GLY A 179 -28.18 -14.74 7.73
CA GLY A 179 -29.45 -15.37 8.11
C GLY A 179 -30.67 -14.43 8.10
N GLY A 180 -30.45 -13.12 8.33
CA GLY A 180 -31.48 -12.09 8.20
C GLY A 180 -32.02 -11.89 6.78
N PHE A 181 -31.21 -12.13 5.74
CA PHE A 181 -31.64 -12.05 4.34
C PHE A 181 -32.57 -13.20 3.97
N ILE A 182 -32.29 -14.41 4.46
CA ILE A 182 -33.15 -15.59 4.23
C ILE A 182 -34.49 -15.40 4.93
N LEU A 183 -34.50 -14.92 6.18
CA LEU A 183 -35.73 -14.61 6.92
C LEU A 183 -36.54 -13.50 6.25
N GLY A 184 -35.88 -12.44 5.76
CA GLY A 184 -36.53 -11.36 5.03
C GLY A 184 -37.17 -11.82 3.71
N LEU A 185 -36.48 -12.67 2.95
CA LEU A 185 -37.00 -13.23 1.70
C LEU A 185 -38.23 -14.14 1.95
N TRP A 186 -38.18 -15.00 2.96
CA TRP A 186 -39.31 -15.84 3.33
C TRP A 186 -40.51 -15.04 3.82
N ALA A 187 -40.30 -14.01 4.64
CA ALA A 187 -41.36 -13.11 5.07
C ALA A 187 -42.03 -12.41 3.88
N LEU A 188 -41.25 -11.95 2.90
CA LEU A 188 -41.76 -11.32 1.68
C LEU A 188 -42.54 -12.30 0.81
N ILE A 189 -42.04 -13.52 0.61
CA ILE A 189 -42.74 -14.57 -0.15
C ILE A 189 -44.08 -14.92 0.52
N ILE A 190 -44.08 -15.11 1.85
CA ILE A 190 -45.31 -15.39 2.61
C ILE A 190 -46.29 -14.22 2.50
N MET A 191 -45.83 -12.97 2.64
CA MET A 191 -46.68 -11.80 2.47
C MET A 191 -47.29 -11.72 1.07
N VAL A 192 -46.49 -11.95 0.02
CA VAL A 192 -46.97 -11.95 -1.37
C VAL A 192 -47.98 -13.08 -1.57
N PHE A 193 -47.72 -14.26 -1.02
CA PHE A 193 -48.64 -15.40 -1.10
C PHE A 193 -49.97 -15.12 -0.38
N PHE A 194 -49.96 -14.57 0.83
CA PHE A 194 -51.20 -14.15 1.52
C PHE A 194 -51.93 -13.03 0.78
N LYS A 195 -51.20 -12.07 0.20
CA LYS A 195 -51.79 -10.97 -0.56
C LYS A 195 -52.39 -11.41 -1.90
N THR A 196 -51.80 -12.40 -2.56
CA THR A 196 -52.24 -12.86 -3.89
C THR A 196 -53.20 -14.05 -3.84
N TYR A 197 -52.94 -15.03 -2.97
CA TYR A 197 -53.76 -16.23 -2.79
C TYR A 197 -54.75 -16.11 -1.62
N GLY A 198 -54.34 -15.53 -0.49
CA GLY A 198 -55.22 -15.36 0.68
C GLY A 198 -56.44 -14.50 0.39
N ILE A 199 -56.26 -13.36 -0.32
CA ILE A 199 -57.38 -12.49 -0.74
C ILE A 199 -58.32 -13.19 -1.74
N LYS A 200 -57.82 -14.16 -2.51
CA LYS A 200 -58.60 -14.87 -3.53
C LYS A 200 -59.36 -16.08 -2.97
N HIS A 201 -58.84 -16.74 -1.93
CA HIS A 201 -59.45 -17.94 -1.32
C HIS A 201 -60.23 -17.68 -0.02
N MET A 202 -60.12 -16.51 0.61
CA MET A 202 -60.92 -16.13 1.80
C MET A 202 -62.39 -15.79 1.49
N LYS A 203 -62.83 -15.86 0.22
CA LYS A 203 -64.26 -15.69 -0.15
C LYS A 203 -65.11 -16.96 0.01
N PHE A 204 -64.54 -18.07 0.47
CA PHE A 204 -65.26 -19.35 0.66
C PHE A 204 -65.14 -19.94 2.07
N ILE A 205 -64.59 -19.18 3.02
CA ILE A 205 -64.60 -19.51 4.45
C ILE A 205 -65.00 -18.23 5.21
N PHE A 206 -66.20 -17.74 4.91
CA PHE A 206 -67.13 -16.98 5.76
C PHE A 206 -68.43 -16.79 4.96
#